data_AF-A0A816DRP5-F1
#
_entry.id   AF-A0A816DRP5-F1
#
_cell.length_a   1.000
_cell.length_b   1.000
_cell.length_c   1.000
_cell.angle_alpha   90.00
_cell.angle_beta   90.00
_cell.angle_gamma   90.00
#
_symmetry.space_group_name_H-M   'P 1'
#
loop_
_entity.id
_entity.type
_entity.pdbx_description
1 polymer ?
#
loop_
_entity_poly.entity_id
_entity_poly.type
_entity_poly.pdbx_seq_one_letter_code
_entity_poly.pdbx_strand_id
1 'polypeptide(L)'
;MFSGVINLQRIIQPTTGEAANIVVPHLDNLLKLDPYLVPYQDEIRRRYHVFQKILKQLNTEEQGIDVFTSAYKHFGIHINHETNEINIKEWAPGAKAMYIHGDFNNWKERQYPFTRDQWGVWRITIPALSDGSSAIKHGQAIKLLIETSDGKLVNRICPWSRYVQRAEKSNIYHGVFYDPPNDEIYQFKYSQPKKRDRLKIYEAHVGISSSNEEIATYENFRINIIPRIVKQGYNTIQLMAVMEHPYYASFGYQVTSFFAASSRFGTPEDLKALIDEAHKYDLTVLLDLVHSHSCKNIEDGINMFDGTSSCFFHDSARGYHTLWDSRCFNYMEREVMRFLLSNIRYWLEEFKFDGFRFDGVSSMLYHSHGIAHSFSGTYDEYFGLATDTDSFNYLQLANYVSQTLFPESITIAEEVSGMPTLCRPLSEGGAGFDYRLAMAIPDVWIKLLKEKRDEDWHMGNITWTLTNRRSSEKNITYAESHDQALVGDKAISHWLFDDQVYTHMSVFSERTNVIERGLALHKMIRLLTYGLGGEGWLNFEGNEFGHPEWLDFPRAGNKDSYKYARRLFYLSDDETLRYKYLNAWDKAMNSLEEEYKWLSAK
;
A
#
# COMPACT_ATOMS: atom_id res chain seq x y z
N MET A 1 -34.86 32.04 -3.91
CA MET A 1 -33.78 32.80 -4.58
C MET A 1 -32.45 32.32 -4.02
N PHE A 2 -31.90 31.24 -4.59
CA PHE A 2 -30.56 30.75 -4.24
C PHE A 2 -29.85 30.43 -5.55
N SER A 3 -28.98 31.34 -5.98
CA SER A 3 -28.02 31.14 -7.07
C SER A 3 -26.67 31.62 -6.55
N GLY A 4 -26.07 30.85 -5.64
CA GLY A 4 -24.65 30.95 -5.34
C GLY A 4 -23.96 29.81 -6.08
N VAL A 5 -23.66 30.01 -7.36
CA VAL A 5 -22.82 29.10 -8.13
C VAL A 5 -21.42 29.18 -7.53
N ILE A 6 -21.04 28.16 -6.77
CA ILE A 6 -19.65 27.95 -6.35
C ILE A 6 -18.86 27.74 -7.63
N ASN A 7 -18.00 28.70 -7.95
CA ASN A 7 -17.15 28.67 -9.13
C ASN A 7 -15.94 27.76 -8.84
N LEU A 8 -16.18 26.45 -8.71
CA LEU A 8 -15.14 25.44 -8.85
C LEU A 8 -14.76 25.45 -10.34
N GLN A 9 -13.65 26.11 -10.69
CA GLN A 9 -13.05 25.93 -12.00
C GLN A 9 -12.66 24.45 -12.12
N ARG A 10 -13.55 23.65 -12.72
CA ARG A 10 -13.17 22.33 -13.25
C ARG A 10 -11.89 22.54 -14.05
N ILE A 11 -10.91 21.65 -13.86
CA ILE A 11 -9.71 21.63 -14.69
C ILE A 11 -10.18 21.32 -16.12
N ILE A 12 -10.47 22.36 -16.90
CA ILE A 12 -10.83 22.22 -18.31
C ILE A 12 -9.60 21.62 -19.00
N GLN A 13 -9.79 20.44 -19.58
CA GLN A 13 -8.76 19.74 -20.32
C GLN A 13 -8.53 20.46 -21.66
N PRO A 14 -7.27 20.70 -22.08
CA PRO A 14 -7.00 21.32 -23.36
C PRO A 14 -7.50 20.46 -24.52
N THR A 15 -7.94 21.12 -25.60
CA THR A 15 -8.34 20.43 -26.84
C THR A 15 -7.10 19.81 -27.52
N THR A 16 -7.29 18.81 -28.38
CA THR A 16 -6.17 18.11 -29.07
C THR A 16 -5.21 19.06 -29.80
N GLY A 17 -5.70 20.19 -30.33
CA GLY A 17 -4.87 21.21 -30.97
C GLY A 17 -4.04 22.10 -30.03
N GLU A 18 -4.48 22.28 -28.77
CA GLU A 18 -3.71 23.01 -27.75
C GLU A 18 -2.60 22.14 -27.15
N ALA A 19 -2.74 20.81 -27.24
CA ALA A 19 -1.79 19.87 -26.66
C ALA A 19 -0.42 19.89 -27.35
N ALA A 20 -0.37 20.17 -28.65
CA ALA A 20 0.85 20.22 -29.45
C ALA A 20 1.86 21.27 -28.96
N ASN A 21 1.40 22.32 -28.27
CA ASN A 21 2.25 23.42 -27.76
C ASN A 21 2.79 23.16 -26.35
N ILE A 22 2.40 22.07 -25.68
CA ILE A 22 2.88 21.73 -24.34
C ILE A 22 4.26 21.09 -24.44
N VAL A 23 5.26 21.67 -23.76
CA VAL A 23 6.62 21.13 -23.74
C VAL A 23 6.77 20.13 -22.58
N VAL A 24 6.89 18.85 -22.94
CA VAL A 24 7.38 17.80 -22.05
C VAL A 24 8.90 17.72 -22.21
N PRO A 25 9.72 17.97 -21.16
CA PRO A 25 11.15 18.22 -21.30
C PRO A 25 11.95 17.17 -22.09
N HIS A 26 11.65 15.89 -21.90
CA HIS A 26 12.41 14.77 -22.46
C HIS A 26 11.54 13.78 -23.24
N LEU A 27 10.39 14.22 -23.75
CA LEU A 27 9.48 13.33 -24.51
C LEU A 27 10.14 12.73 -25.75
N ASP A 28 11.00 13.47 -26.45
CA ASP A 28 11.71 12.94 -27.63
C ASP A 28 12.60 11.74 -27.29
N ASN A 29 13.13 11.66 -26.06
CA ASN A 29 13.90 10.49 -25.62
C ASN A 29 12.99 9.27 -25.48
N LEU A 30 11.80 9.46 -24.90
CA LEU A 30 10.80 8.41 -24.76
C LEU A 30 10.29 7.92 -26.12
N LEU A 31 9.99 8.83 -27.05
CA LEU A 31 9.51 8.47 -28.40
C LEU A 31 10.58 7.77 -29.24
N LYS A 32 11.87 8.07 -29.04
CA LYS A 32 12.97 7.33 -29.67
C LYS A 32 13.13 5.93 -29.09
N LEU A 33 12.97 5.81 -27.78
CA LEU A 33 13.07 4.56 -27.05
C LEU A 33 11.90 3.62 -27.38
N ASP A 34 10.72 4.18 -27.55
CA ASP A 34 9.51 3.46 -27.93
C ASP A 34 8.71 4.23 -29.01
N PRO A 35 9.01 3.96 -30.30
CA PRO A 35 8.33 4.60 -31.42
C PRO A 35 6.82 4.32 -31.51
N TYR A 36 6.31 3.28 -30.83
CA TYR A 36 4.87 3.01 -30.80
C TYR A 36 4.08 4.05 -30.00
N LEU A 37 4.76 4.91 -29.22
CA LEU A 37 4.14 6.03 -28.52
C LEU A 37 3.91 7.26 -29.41
N VAL A 38 4.52 7.34 -30.60
CA VAL A 38 4.42 8.52 -31.48
C VAL A 38 2.97 8.92 -31.80
N PRO A 39 2.03 7.98 -32.11
CA PRO A 39 0.63 8.32 -32.32
C PRO A 39 -0.08 8.88 -31.08
N TYR A 40 0.45 8.64 -29.88
CA TYR A 40 -0.16 9.01 -28.59
C TYR A 40 0.57 10.17 -27.90
N GLN A 41 1.54 10.79 -28.55
CA GLN A 41 2.33 11.88 -27.97
C GLN A 41 1.47 13.05 -27.49
N ASP A 42 0.37 13.35 -28.18
CA ASP A 42 -0.55 14.44 -27.81
C ASP A 42 -1.29 14.12 -26.51
N GLU A 43 -1.65 12.85 -26.29
CA GLU A 43 -2.25 12.39 -25.04
C GLU A 43 -1.25 12.45 -23.89
N ILE A 44 0.01 12.05 -24.12
CA ILE A 44 1.09 12.19 -23.13
C ILE A 44 1.30 13.67 -22.76
N ARG A 45 1.37 14.56 -23.75
CA ARG A 45 1.46 16.01 -23.55
C ARG A 45 0.26 16.55 -22.76
N ARG A 46 -0.96 16.13 -23.12
CA ARG A 46 -2.20 16.53 -22.44
C ARG A 46 -2.18 16.15 -20.96
N ARG A 47 -1.86 14.89 -20.64
CA ARG A 47 -1.71 14.41 -19.25
C ARG A 47 -0.66 15.21 -18.50
N TYR A 48 0.52 15.41 -19.10
CA TYR A 48 1.60 16.17 -18.48
C TYR A 48 1.22 17.64 -18.21
N HIS A 49 0.46 18.28 -19.09
CA HIS A 49 -0.03 19.64 -18.84
C HIS A 49 -1.02 19.73 -17.68
N VAL A 50 -1.90 18.74 -17.52
CA VAL A 50 -2.78 18.67 -16.34
C VAL A 50 -1.92 18.60 -15.08
N PHE A 51 -0.91 17.74 -15.05
CA PHE A 51 0.06 17.64 -13.95
C PHE A 51 0.75 18.99 -13.66
N GLN A 52 1.31 19.64 -14.68
CA GLN A 52 1.96 20.95 -14.53
C GLN A 52 1.00 22.04 -14.04
N LYS A 53 -0.25 22.04 -14.52
CA LYS A 53 -1.28 22.99 -14.10
C LYS A 53 -1.62 22.80 -12.63
N ILE A 54 -1.75 21.56 -12.16
CA ILE A 54 -1.99 21.28 -10.74
C ILE A 54 -0.80 21.76 -9.90
N LEU A 55 0.43 21.42 -10.28
CA LEU A 55 1.63 21.89 -9.55
C LEU A 55 1.70 23.42 -9.50
N LYS A 56 1.39 24.10 -10.61
CA LYS A 56 1.35 25.57 -10.65
C LYS A 56 0.32 26.12 -9.66
N GLN A 57 -0.89 25.55 -9.65
CA GLN A 57 -1.94 25.96 -8.71
C GLN A 57 -1.52 25.73 -7.27
N LEU A 58 -0.93 24.58 -6.94
CA LEU A 58 -0.43 24.31 -5.58
C LEU A 58 0.64 25.33 -5.16
N ASN A 59 1.54 25.69 -6.06
CA ASN A 59 2.56 26.71 -5.79
C ASN A 59 1.98 28.12 -5.61
N THR A 60 0.92 28.49 -6.35
CA THR A 60 0.33 29.83 -6.28
C THR A 60 -0.74 30.00 -5.21
N GLU A 61 -1.49 28.95 -4.90
CA GLU A 61 -2.69 28.99 -4.05
C GLU A 61 -2.47 28.32 -2.69
N GLU A 62 -1.56 27.34 -2.59
CA GLU A 62 -1.37 26.47 -1.42
C GLU A 62 0.02 26.58 -0.80
N GLN A 63 0.76 27.64 -1.13
CA GLN A 63 2.14 27.89 -0.66
C GLN A 63 3.14 26.78 -1.04
N GLY A 64 2.82 26.00 -2.07
CA GLY A 64 3.69 24.96 -2.61
C GLY A 64 3.43 23.56 -2.07
N ILE A 65 4.07 22.58 -2.73
CA ILE A 65 3.86 21.16 -2.46
C ILE A 65 4.26 20.75 -1.04
N ASP A 66 5.28 21.40 -0.47
CA ASP A 66 5.74 21.13 0.89
C ASP A 66 4.63 21.45 1.90
N VAL A 67 4.13 22.69 1.92
CA VAL A 67 3.03 23.10 2.81
C VAL A 67 1.77 22.27 2.56
N PHE A 68 1.39 22.08 1.28
CA PHE A 68 0.19 21.33 0.90
C PHE A 68 0.16 19.90 1.46
N THR A 69 1.29 19.20 1.42
CA THR A 69 1.44 17.80 1.88
C THR A 69 1.67 17.67 3.38
N SER A 70 1.93 18.77 4.09
CA SER A 70 2.08 18.78 5.55
C SER A 70 0.74 18.83 6.31
N ALA A 71 -0.39 18.62 5.63
CA ALA A 71 -1.71 18.91 6.17
C ALA A 71 -2.07 18.07 7.39
N TYR A 72 -1.47 16.88 7.55
CA TYR A 72 -1.63 16.01 8.73
C TYR A 72 -1.09 16.64 10.03
N LYS A 73 -0.33 17.73 9.96
CA LYS A 73 0.13 18.51 11.13
C LYS A 73 -0.94 19.46 11.67
N HIS A 74 -2.01 19.71 10.91
CA HIS A 74 -3.05 20.65 11.31
C HIS A 74 -4.49 20.18 11.03
N PHE A 75 -4.71 19.18 10.18
CA PHE A 75 -5.98 18.45 10.05
C PHE A 75 -5.98 17.24 10.98
N GLY A 76 -7.15 16.89 11.49
CA GLY A 76 -7.29 15.97 12.61
C GLY A 76 -7.22 16.70 13.94
N ILE A 77 -6.79 15.99 14.97
CA ILE A 77 -6.88 16.41 16.37
C ILE A 77 -5.47 16.60 16.91
N HIS A 78 -5.13 17.84 17.26
CA HIS A 78 -3.77 18.24 17.66
C HIS A 78 -3.80 18.99 18.96
N ILE A 79 -2.91 18.64 19.88
CA ILE A 79 -2.64 19.45 21.07
C ILE A 79 -1.63 20.55 20.72
N ASN A 80 -1.85 21.75 21.26
CA ASN A 80 -0.82 22.77 21.36
C ASN A 80 -0.09 22.57 22.69
N HIS A 81 1.14 22.06 22.66
CA HIS A 81 1.91 21.78 23.89
C HIS A 81 2.33 23.03 24.68
N GLU A 82 2.21 24.24 24.12
CA GLU A 82 2.45 25.48 24.84
C GLU A 82 1.22 25.92 25.66
N THR A 83 0.01 25.71 25.13
CA THR A 83 -1.24 26.16 25.75
C THR A 83 -2.10 25.04 26.33
N ASN A 84 -1.77 23.77 26.04
CA ASN A 84 -2.58 22.57 26.28
C ASN A 84 -4.00 22.63 25.68
N GLU A 85 -4.21 23.49 24.70
CA GLU A 85 -5.45 23.56 23.93
C GLU A 85 -5.47 22.48 22.85
N ILE A 86 -6.65 21.95 22.54
CA ILE A 86 -6.82 20.98 21.46
C ILE A 86 -7.44 21.67 20.26
N ASN A 87 -6.70 21.70 19.17
CA ASN A 87 -7.13 22.22 17.88
C ASN A 87 -7.58 21.06 17.00
N ILE A 88 -8.80 21.17 16.48
CA ILE A 88 -9.37 20.15 15.60
C ILE A 88 -9.81 20.79 14.31
N LYS A 89 -9.44 20.18 13.19
CA LYS A 89 -9.77 20.65 11.85
C LYS A 89 -10.15 19.48 10.95
N GLU A 90 -11.30 19.58 10.31
CA GLU A 90 -11.83 18.53 9.41
C GLU A 90 -12.43 19.11 8.15
N TRP A 91 -12.45 18.32 7.08
CA TRP A 91 -13.17 18.65 5.86
C TRP A 91 -14.43 17.80 5.74
N ALA A 92 -15.59 18.45 5.79
CA ALA A 92 -16.91 17.81 5.74
C ALA A 92 -17.93 18.76 5.07
N PRO A 93 -17.83 18.99 3.76
CA PRO A 93 -18.61 20.04 3.08
C PRO A 93 -20.11 19.75 3.05
N GLY A 94 -20.53 18.48 3.08
CA GLY A 94 -21.93 18.06 3.13
C GLY A 94 -22.55 18.09 4.53
N ALA A 95 -21.75 18.27 5.58
CA ALA A 95 -22.25 18.33 6.95
C ALA A 95 -23.07 19.60 7.18
N LYS A 96 -24.17 19.48 7.92
CA LYS A 96 -25.00 20.59 8.38
C LYS A 96 -24.49 21.20 9.68
N ALA A 97 -24.03 20.35 10.60
CA ALA A 97 -23.36 20.74 11.84
C ALA A 97 -22.34 19.65 12.22
N MET A 98 -21.33 20.00 13.00
CA MET A 98 -20.33 19.04 13.46
C MET A 98 -19.93 19.34 14.90
N TYR A 99 -19.69 18.27 15.66
CA TYR A 99 -19.30 18.28 17.06
C TYR A 99 -18.25 17.20 17.33
N ILE A 100 -17.61 17.25 18.50
CA ILE A 100 -16.77 16.17 19.02
C ILE A 100 -17.26 15.76 20.40
N HIS A 101 -17.15 14.47 20.69
CA HIS A 101 -17.46 13.86 21.98
C HIS A 101 -16.65 12.59 22.19
N GLY A 102 -16.57 12.14 23.43
CA GLY A 102 -15.77 10.98 23.80
C GLY A 102 -15.71 10.81 25.32
N ASP A 103 -14.74 10.04 25.78
CA ASP A 103 -14.58 9.77 27.22
C ASP A 103 -14.38 11.06 28.02
N PHE A 104 -13.65 12.03 27.44
CA PHE A 104 -13.33 13.32 28.05
C PHE A 104 -14.56 14.14 28.47
N ASN A 105 -15.71 13.93 27.83
CA ASN A 105 -16.95 14.65 28.15
C ASN A 105 -18.11 13.72 28.50
N ASN A 106 -17.82 12.47 28.84
CA ASN A 106 -18.82 11.42 29.10
C ASN A 106 -19.80 11.22 27.94
N TRP A 107 -19.31 11.29 26.69
CA TRP A 107 -20.10 11.10 25.48
C TRP A 107 -21.31 12.03 25.37
N LYS A 108 -21.22 13.23 25.96
CA LYS A 108 -22.26 14.26 25.85
C LYS A 108 -22.23 14.85 24.45
N GLU A 109 -23.32 14.61 23.71
CA GLU A 109 -23.50 15.16 22.38
C GLU A 109 -23.62 16.68 22.40
N ARG A 110 -23.25 17.31 21.29
CA ARG A 110 -23.43 18.74 21.00
C ARG A 110 -22.73 19.76 21.93
N GLN A 111 -21.90 19.31 22.88
CA GLN A 111 -21.21 20.21 23.82
C GLN A 111 -20.08 21.03 23.16
N TYR A 112 -19.41 20.48 22.15
CA TYR A 112 -18.25 21.08 21.49
C TYR A 112 -18.53 21.31 20.00
N PRO A 113 -19.26 22.38 19.61
CA PRO A 113 -19.61 22.67 18.23
C PRO A 113 -18.44 23.25 17.43
N PHE A 114 -18.28 22.78 16.21
CA PHE A 114 -17.30 23.32 15.26
C PHE A 114 -17.87 24.53 14.50
N THR A 115 -16.98 25.39 14.02
CA THR A 115 -17.28 26.48 13.10
C THR A 115 -16.84 26.10 11.68
N ARG A 116 -17.74 26.26 10.71
CA ARG A 116 -17.51 25.95 9.29
C ARG A 116 -17.06 27.19 8.51
N ASP A 117 -16.06 27.04 7.66
CA ASP A 117 -15.70 28.06 6.67
C ASP A 117 -16.39 27.87 5.30
N GLN A 118 -16.14 28.80 4.37
CA GLN A 118 -16.76 28.78 3.04
C GLN A 118 -16.36 27.56 2.18
N TRP A 119 -15.29 26.86 2.51
CA TRP A 119 -14.79 25.68 1.79
C TRP A 119 -15.27 24.36 2.38
N GLY A 120 -16.09 24.42 3.44
CA GLY A 120 -16.56 23.21 4.13
C GLY A 120 -15.54 22.63 5.09
N VAL A 121 -14.53 23.40 5.49
CA VAL A 121 -13.58 23.03 6.54
C VAL A 121 -14.12 23.52 7.87
N TRP A 122 -14.18 22.60 8.83
CA TRP A 122 -14.70 22.80 10.17
C TRP A 122 -13.56 22.89 11.18
N ARG A 123 -13.65 23.82 12.14
CA ARG A 123 -12.64 24.01 13.19
C ARG A 123 -13.25 24.18 14.57
N ILE A 124 -12.54 23.70 15.59
CA ILE A 124 -12.79 24.02 17.00
C ILE A 124 -11.45 24.03 17.75
N THR A 125 -11.36 24.92 18.73
CA THR A 125 -10.29 24.90 19.75
C THR A 125 -10.95 24.62 21.09
N ILE A 126 -10.58 23.51 21.73
CA ILE A 126 -11.02 23.16 23.08
C ILE A 126 -9.96 23.70 24.06
N PRO A 127 -10.33 24.61 24.98
CA PRO A 127 -9.36 25.18 25.91
C PRO A 127 -8.85 24.13 26.91
N ALA A 128 -7.66 24.40 27.46
CA ALA A 128 -7.16 23.64 28.60
C ALA A 128 -8.13 23.70 29.79
N LEU A 129 -8.08 22.68 30.65
CA LEU A 129 -8.85 22.65 31.89
C LEU A 129 -8.37 23.72 32.88
N SER A 130 -9.15 23.98 33.92
CA SER A 130 -8.83 25.00 34.93
C SER A 130 -7.53 24.74 35.69
N ASP A 131 -7.05 23.50 35.70
CA ASP A 131 -5.75 23.10 36.28
C ASP A 131 -4.58 23.22 35.29
N GLY A 132 -4.84 23.70 34.06
CA GLY A 132 -3.88 23.88 32.99
C GLY A 132 -3.60 22.61 32.17
N SER A 133 -4.24 21.48 32.49
CA SER A 133 -4.06 20.23 31.74
C SER A 133 -4.93 20.17 30.47
N SER A 134 -4.56 19.29 29.53
CA SER A 134 -5.32 19.06 28.31
C SER A 134 -6.73 18.53 28.60
N ALA A 135 -7.72 19.03 27.86
CA ALA A 135 -9.10 18.60 27.98
C ALA A 135 -9.34 17.15 27.51
N ILE A 136 -8.53 16.64 26.58
CA ILE A 136 -8.54 15.24 26.15
C ILE A 136 -7.16 14.66 26.47
N LYS A 137 -7.15 13.55 27.20
CA LYS A 137 -5.92 12.87 27.62
C LYS A 137 -5.55 11.78 26.61
N HIS A 138 -4.25 11.50 26.51
CA HIS A 138 -3.74 10.36 25.74
C HIS A 138 -4.53 9.09 26.04
N GLY A 139 -4.87 8.33 25.01
CA GLY A 139 -5.56 7.04 25.13
C GLY A 139 -7.07 7.14 25.27
N GLN A 140 -7.66 8.34 25.39
CA GLN A 140 -9.12 8.48 25.46
C GLN A 140 -9.78 8.24 24.11
N ALA A 141 -10.92 7.55 24.13
CA ALA A 141 -11.73 7.31 22.95
C ALA A 141 -12.52 8.57 22.57
N ILE A 142 -12.59 8.81 21.26
CA ILE A 142 -13.20 10.00 20.66
C ILE A 142 -13.96 9.65 19.38
N LYS A 143 -15.03 10.39 19.10
CA LYS A 143 -15.73 10.39 17.81
C LYS A 143 -16.11 11.80 17.39
N LEU A 144 -16.19 12.02 16.09
CA LEU A 144 -16.87 13.16 15.52
C LEU A 144 -18.37 12.85 15.43
N LEU A 145 -19.21 13.81 15.77
CA LEU A 145 -20.65 13.74 15.64
C LEU A 145 -21.09 14.71 14.54
N ILE A 146 -21.57 14.17 13.43
CA ILE A 146 -21.96 14.93 12.25
C ILE A 146 -23.48 14.96 12.15
N GLU A 147 -24.05 16.14 12.02
CA GLU A 147 -25.44 16.32 11.59
C GLU A 147 -25.45 16.35 10.06
N THR A 148 -26.07 15.34 9.46
CA THR A 148 -26.23 15.23 8.00
C THR A 148 -27.26 16.23 7.47
N SER A 149 -27.32 16.39 6.15
CA SER A 149 -28.28 17.31 5.51
C SER A 149 -29.76 16.95 5.77
N ASP A 150 -30.07 15.67 6.00
CA ASP A 150 -31.40 15.18 6.41
C ASP A 150 -31.65 15.27 7.92
N GLY A 151 -30.72 15.86 8.69
CA GLY A 151 -30.87 16.14 10.11
C GLY A 151 -30.56 14.96 11.04
N LYS A 152 -30.04 13.84 10.52
CA LYS A 152 -29.59 12.71 11.35
C LYS A 152 -28.25 13.03 11.99
N LEU A 153 -28.06 12.54 13.21
CA LEU A 153 -26.78 12.57 13.89
C LEU A 153 -26.06 11.24 13.66
N VAL A 154 -24.83 11.32 13.16
CA VAL A 154 -24.00 10.14 12.86
C VAL A 154 -22.62 10.27 13.49
N ASN A 155 -22.16 9.17 14.07
CA ASN A 155 -20.82 9.08 14.63
C ASN A 155 -19.81 8.69 13.54
N ARG A 156 -18.65 9.36 13.53
CA ARG A 156 -17.55 9.08 12.61
C ARG A 156 -16.21 9.10 13.33
N ILE A 157 -15.27 8.33 12.80
CA ILE A 157 -13.86 8.46 13.15
C ILE A 157 -13.27 9.61 12.33
N CYS A 158 -12.38 10.40 12.94
CA CYS A 158 -11.63 11.44 12.24
C CYS A 158 -10.79 10.80 11.11
N PRO A 159 -10.90 11.24 9.84
CA PRO A 159 -10.13 10.67 8.72
C PRO A 159 -8.61 10.74 8.92
N TRP A 160 -8.16 11.70 9.74
CA TRP A 160 -6.77 11.98 10.09
C TRP A 160 -6.33 11.35 11.42
N SER A 161 -7.12 10.43 11.98
CA SER A 161 -6.79 9.76 13.25
C SER A 161 -5.48 9.00 13.11
N ARG A 162 -4.55 9.22 14.06
CA ARG A 162 -3.22 8.56 14.09
C ARG A 162 -3.25 7.18 14.74
N TYR A 163 -4.29 6.92 15.52
CA TYR A 163 -4.52 5.63 16.15
C TYR A 163 -6.02 5.43 16.33
N VAL A 164 -6.47 4.21 16.05
CA VAL A 164 -7.86 3.80 16.26
C VAL A 164 -7.82 2.41 16.87
N GLN A 165 -8.79 2.07 17.70
CA GLN A 165 -8.81 0.78 18.36
C GLN A 165 -10.22 0.21 18.37
N ARG A 166 -10.32 -1.12 18.24
CA ARG A 166 -11.59 -1.83 18.41
C ARG A 166 -12.05 -1.71 19.86
N ALA A 167 -13.32 -1.35 20.08
CA ALA A 167 -13.89 -1.36 21.42
C ALA A 167 -13.86 -2.77 22.04
N GLU A 168 -13.68 -2.88 23.36
CA GLU A 168 -13.63 -4.19 24.03
C GLU A 168 -14.90 -5.03 23.87
N LYS A 169 -16.07 -4.38 23.79
CA LYS A 169 -17.40 -5.03 23.81
C LYS A 169 -18.17 -4.89 22.50
N SER A 170 -17.54 -4.41 21.44
CA SER A 170 -18.20 -4.26 20.13
C SER A 170 -17.22 -4.46 18.99
N ASN A 171 -17.74 -4.69 17.78
CA ASN A 171 -16.92 -4.75 16.57
C ASN A 171 -16.64 -3.36 15.98
N ILE A 172 -17.10 -2.30 16.63
CA ILE A 172 -16.93 -0.91 16.21
C ILE A 172 -15.59 -0.39 16.72
N TYR A 173 -14.92 0.40 15.88
CA TYR A 173 -13.68 1.07 16.20
C TYR A 173 -13.96 2.49 16.73
N HIS A 174 -13.03 2.97 17.53
CA HIS A 174 -13.01 4.35 18.05
C HIS A 174 -11.71 5.01 17.63
N GLY A 175 -11.79 6.30 17.30
CA GLY A 175 -10.60 7.12 17.29
C GLY A 175 -10.02 7.18 18.69
N VAL A 176 -8.71 7.07 18.81
CA VAL A 176 -8.00 7.25 20.08
C VAL A 176 -7.20 8.54 19.97
N PHE A 177 -7.36 9.43 20.94
CA PHE A 177 -6.50 10.60 21.00
C PHE A 177 -5.07 10.16 21.35
N TYR A 178 -4.21 10.16 20.34
CA TYR A 178 -2.87 9.60 20.42
C TYR A 178 -1.82 10.71 20.53
N ASP A 179 -1.50 11.04 21.78
CA ASP A 179 -0.48 12.01 22.17
C ASP A 179 0.37 11.46 23.33
N PRO A 180 1.21 10.44 23.10
CA PRO A 180 1.93 9.77 24.18
C PRO A 180 2.84 10.75 24.94
N PRO A 181 3.08 10.54 26.25
CA PRO A 181 4.06 11.30 27.01
C PRO A 181 5.43 11.36 26.34
N ASN A 182 6.18 12.44 26.55
CA ASN A 182 7.47 12.67 25.89
C ASN A 182 8.50 11.54 26.07
N ASP A 183 8.45 10.82 27.18
CA ASP A 183 9.31 9.68 27.49
C ASP A 183 8.86 8.36 26.84
N GLU A 184 7.62 8.31 26.33
CA GLU A 184 7.07 7.19 25.56
C GLU A 184 7.19 7.41 24.05
N ILE A 185 7.42 8.64 23.57
CA ILE A 185 7.64 8.92 22.14
C ILE A 185 8.95 8.29 21.67
N TYR A 186 8.85 7.41 20.68
CA TYR A 186 10.00 6.76 20.08
C TYR A 186 10.89 7.78 19.36
N GLN A 187 12.19 7.71 19.66
CA GLN A 187 13.23 8.48 18.97
C GLN A 187 14.02 7.54 18.07
N PHE A 188 13.97 7.79 16.75
CA PHE A 188 14.78 7.06 15.77
C PHE A 188 16.28 7.22 16.07
N LYS A 189 17.01 6.11 16.04
CA LYS A 189 18.43 6.04 16.40
C LYS A 189 19.32 5.81 15.19
N TYR A 190 18.76 5.23 14.13
CA TYR A 190 19.50 4.89 12.92
C TYR A 190 19.04 5.75 11.75
N SER A 191 19.96 6.03 10.83
CA SER A 191 19.66 6.75 9.60
C SER A 191 18.97 5.83 8.59
N GLN A 192 18.05 6.38 7.81
CA GLN A 192 17.48 5.68 6.67
C GLN A 192 18.57 5.20 5.69
N PRO A 193 18.44 3.98 5.13
CA PRO A 193 19.29 3.49 4.06
C PRO A 193 19.29 4.41 2.84
N LYS A 194 20.37 4.36 2.05
CA LYS A 194 20.38 4.99 0.73
C LYS A 194 19.54 4.18 -0.25
N LYS A 195 18.98 4.85 -1.26
CA LYS A 195 18.26 4.23 -2.37
C LYS A 195 19.14 3.22 -3.08
N ARG A 196 18.59 2.01 -3.25
CA ARG A 196 19.26 0.88 -3.90
C ARG A 196 18.71 0.64 -5.29
N ASP A 197 19.58 0.16 -6.17
CA ASP A 197 19.25 -0.20 -7.55
C ASP A 197 18.98 -1.70 -7.74
N ARG A 198 19.25 -2.53 -6.73
CA ARG A 198 18.98 -3.97 -6.67
C ARG A 198 18.18 -4.30 -5.42
N LEU A 199 16.88 -4.55 -5.59
CA LEU A 199 15.99 -4.85 -4.48
C LEU A 199 15.84 -6.36 -4.32
N LYS A 200 16.13 -6.85 -3.12
CA LYS A 200 15.89 -8.21 -2.64
C LYS A 200 14.86 -8.08 -1.53
N ILE A 201 13.60 -8.15 -1.93
CA ILE A 201 12.43 -7.81 -1.13
C ILE A 201 11.92 -9.05 -0.39
N TYR A 202 11.82 -8.93 0.92
CA TYR A 202 11.05 -9.85 1.77
C TYR A 202 9.67 -9.22 2.04
N GLU A 203 8.65 -9.72 1.35
CA GLU A 203 7.26 -9.33 1.56
C GLU A 203 6.70 -10.03 2.80
N ALA A 204 6.14 -9.27 3.73
CA ALA A 204 5.67 -9.79 5.00
C ALA A 204 4.44 -9.08 5.54
N HIS A 205 3.69 -9.79 6.37
CA HIS A 205 2.52 -9.33 7.09
C HIS A 205 2.71 -9.61 8.60
N VAL A 206 2.89 -8.55 9.39
CA VAL A 206 3.23 -8.63 10.83
C VAL A 206 2.37 -9.62 11.60
N GLY A 207 1.05 -9.55 11.44
CA GLY A 207 0.11 -10.36 12.23
C GLY A 207 0.20 -11.88 12.04
N ILE A 208 0.84 -12.37 10.98
CA ILE A 208 1.01 -13.82 10.72
C ILE A 208 2.47 -14.28 10.94
N SER A 209 3.39 -13.36 11.24
CA SER A 209 4.81 -13.63 11.38
C SER A 209 5.17 -14.24 12.76
N SER A 210 4.40 -15.23 13.19
CA SER A 210 4.62 -16.05 14.39
C SER A 210 4.15 -17.48 14.12
N SER A 211 4.67 -18.46 14.86
CA SER A 211 4.17 -19.83 14.82
C SER A 211 2.96 -20.08 15.73
N ASN A 212 2.59 -19.09 16.54
CA ASN A 212 1.42 -19.13 17.41
C ASN A 212 0.13 -18.92 16.60
N GLU A 213 -0.98 -19.47 17.09
CA GLU A 213 -2.32 -19.26 16.52
C GLU A 213 -2.94 -17.96 17.06
N GLU A 214 -2.23 -16.85 16.88
CA GLU A 214 -2.62 -15.52 17.35
C GLU A 214 -2.12 -14.43 16.40
N ILE A 215 -2.54 -13.18 16.61
CA ILE A 215 -2.00 -12.04 15.86
C ILE A 215 -0.65 -11.66 16.45
N ALA A 216 0.42 -11.80 15.65
CA ALA A 216 1.74 -11.37 16.09
C ALA A 216 1.88 -9.84 16.12
N THR A 217 2.79 -9.35 16.95
CA THR A 217 3.00 -7.90 17.19
C THR A 217 4.15 -7.33 16.37
N TYR A 218 4.19 -6.01 16.24
CA TYR A 218 5.35 -5.28 15.71
C TYR A 218 6.64 -5.64 16.46
N GLU A 219 6.56 -5.75 17.79
CA GLU A 219 7.70 -6.13 18.63
C GLU A 219 8.18 -7.56 18.37
N ASN A 220 7.25 -8.51 18.17
CA ASN A 220 7.61 -9.87 17.77
C ASN A 220 8.33 -9.87 16.41
N PHE A 221 7.82 -9.11 15.43
CA PHE A 221 8.46 -8.98 14.12
C PHE A 221 9.87 -8.39 14.24
N ARG A 222 10.00 -7.31 15.01
CA ARG A 222 11.27 -6.62 15.28
C ARG A 222 12.33 -7.57 15.84
N ILE A 223 11.98 -8.33 16.88
CA ILE A 223 12.93 -9.19 17.60
C ILE A 223 13.21 -10.49 16.83
N ASN A 224 12.18 -11.13 16.27
CA ASN A 224 12.28 -12.51 15.80
C ASN A 224 12.41 -12.64 14.28
N ILE A 225 11.89 -11.68 13.52
CA ILE A 225 11.74 -11.80 12.06
C ILE A 225 12.80 -10.97 11.33
N ILE A 226 13.06 -9.73 11.73
CA ILE A 226 14.13 -8.91 11.14
C ILE A 226 15.47 -9.66 11.11
N PRO A 227 15.96 -10.29 12.20
CA PRO A 227 17.22 -11.04 12.15
C PRO A 227 17.21 -12.21 11.14
N ARG A 228 16.05 -12.83 10.90
CA ARG A 228 15.89 -13.90 9.90
C ARG A 228 16.02 -13.35 8.49
N ILE A 229 15.37 -12.22 8.21
CA ILE A 229 15.44 -11.51 6.91
C ILE A 229 16.90 -11.14 6.59
N VAL A 230 17.60 -10.54 7.57
CA VAL A 230 19.03 -10.21 7.44
C VAL A 230 19.86 -11.46 7.19
N LYS A 231 19.64 -12.55 7.95
CA LYS A 231 20.38 -13.81 7.80
C LYS A 231 20.19 -14.45 6.42
N GLN A 232 19.02 -14.27 5.80
CA GLN A 232 18.71 -14.77 4.45
C GLN A 232 19.30 -13.90 3.32
N GLY A 233 19.83 -12.71 3.62
CA GLY A 233 20.46 -11.85 2.63
C GLY A 233 19.50 -10.97 1.82
N TYR A 234 18.26 -10.82 2.29
CA TYR A 234 17.34 -9.79 1.80
C TYR A 234 17.83 -8.42 2.24
N ASN A 235 17.49 -7.39 1.46
CA ASN A 235 17.96 -6.04 1.67
C ASN A 235 16.81 -5.01 1.73
N THR A 236 15.57 -5.46 1.46
CA THR A 236 14.35 -4.66 1.53
C THR A 236 13.24 -5.48 2.17
N ILE A 237 12.38 -4.85 2.96
CA ILE A 237 11.14 -5.41 3.51
C ILE A 237 9.96 -4.69 2.83
N GLN A 238 9.02 -5.44 2.27
CA GLN A 238 7.72 -4.91 1.87
C GLN A 238 6.72 -5.25 2.97
N LEU A 239 6.28 -4.24 3.73
CA LEU A 239 5.42 -4.43 4.89
C LEU A 239 3.96 -4.19 4.52
N MET A 240 3.18 -5.26 4.56
CA MET A 240 1.76 -5.26 4.21
C MET A 240 0.87 -4.99 5.44
N ALA A 241 -0.39 -4.61 5.17
CA ALA A 241 -1.44 -4.48 6.18
C ALA A 241 -1.15 -3.51 7.35
N VAL A 242 -0.31 -2.49 7.13
CA VAL A 242 0.04 -1.52 8.17
C VAL A 242 -1.06 -0.47 8.36
N MET A 243 -1.64 0.05 7.27
CA MET A 243 -2.76 0.99 7.34
C MET A 243 -3.97 0.30 7.97
N GLU A 244 -4.63 0.95 8.91
CA GLU A 244 -5.68 0.30 9.69
C GLU A 244 -6.86 -0.16 8.81
N HIS A 245 -7.26 -1.41 9.04
CA HIS A 245 -8.30 -2.12 8.33
C HIS A 245 -9.06 -3.02 9.32
N PRO A 246 -10.38 -2.89 9.46
CA PRO A 246 -11.13 -3.59 10.50
C PRO A 246 -11.31 -5.07 10.17
N TYR A 247 -11.40 -5.40 8.87
CA TYR A 247 -11.56 -6.78 8.39
C TYR A 247 -10.20 -7.42 8.19
N TYR A 248 -9.74 -8.18 9.18
CA TYR A 248 -8.39 -8.77 9.18
C TYR A 248 -8.13 -9.67 7.96
N ALA A 249 -9.14 -10.43 7.52
CA ALA A 249 -9.06 -11.28 6.33
C ALA A 249 -9.06 -10.50 5.00
N SER A 250 -9.12 -9.17 5.02
CA SER A 250 -8.83 -8.35 3.82
C SER A 250 -7.34 -8.26 3.49
N PHE A 251 -6.47 -8.80 4.35
CA PHE A 251 -5.02 -8.72 4.17
C PHE A 251 -4.46 -7.28 4.15
N GLY A 252 -5.21 -6.32 4.70
CA GLY A 252 -4.84 -4.90 4.65
C GLY A 252 -5.53 -4.09 3.57
N TYR A 253 -6.17 -4.73 2.58
CA TYR A 253 -6.70 -4.04 1.41
C TYR A 253 -7.99 -3.24 1.69
N GLN A 254 -8.74 -3.56 2.75
CA GLN A 254 -9.95 -2.82 3.12
C GLN A 254 -9.66 -1.73 4.17
N VAL A 255 -8.85 -0.75 3.79
CA VAL A 255 -8.44 0.36 4.68
C VAL A 255 -9.62 1.22 5.11
N THR A 256 -9.65 1.59 6.39
CA THR A 256 -10.63 2.54 6.97
C THR A 256 -10.01 3.80 7.53
N SER A 257 -8.80 3.73 8.09
CA SER A 257 -8.12 4.86 8.73
C SER A 257 -6.71 5.00 8.19
N PHE A 258 -6.55 5.90 7.21
CA PHE A 258 -5.36 5.99 6.37
C PHE A 258 -4.11 6.46 7.11
N PHE A 259 -4.27 7.22 8.20
CA PHE A 259 -3.18 7.75 9.02
C PHE A 259 -2.93 6.91 10.29
N ALA A 260 -3.66 5.81 10.47
CA ALA A 260 -3.52 4.95 11.63
C ALA A 260 -2.69 3.70 11.28
N ALA A 261 -1.63 3.46 12.04
CA ALA A 261 -0.99 2.17 12.09
C ALA A 261 -1.94 1.16 12.74
N SER A 262 -2.06 -0.04 12.18
CA SER A 262 -3.03 -1.03 12.65
C SER A 262 -2.78 -1.41 14.10
N SER A 263 -3.78 -1.11 14.93
CA SER A 263 -3.76 -1.36 16.38
C SER A 263 -3.68 -2.83 16.76
N ARG A 264 -3.93 -3.73 15.78
CA ARG A 264 -3.87 -5.18 15.97
C ARG A 264 -2.46 -5.68 16.29
N PHE A 265 -1.43 -4.94 15.85
CA PHE A 265 -0.04 -5.36 15.97
C PHE A 265 0.71 -4.60 17.08
N GLY A 266 0.15 -3.52 17.61
CA GLY A 266 0.76 -2.69 18.64
C GLY A 266 0.48 -1.21 18.42
N THR A 267 1.26 -0.37 19.08
CA THR A 267 1.17 1.09 18.99
C THR A 267 1.95 1.64 17.79
N PRO A 268 1.67 2.90 17.37
CA PRO A 268 2.54 3.63 16.46
C PRO A 268 4.02 3.66 16.87
N GLU A 269 4.34 3.69 18.18
CA GLU A 269 5.74 3.67 18.64
C GLU A 269 6.40 2.30 18.40
N ASP A 270 5.65 1.21 18.54
CA ASP A 270 6.15 -0.14 18.25
C ASP A 270 6.49 -0.31 16.76
N LEU A 271 5.70 0.30 15.87
CA LEU A 271 5.99 0.32 14.43
C LEU A 271 7.24 1.14 14.11
N LYS A 272 7.41 2.32 14.73
CA LYS A 272 8.65 3.10 14.59
C LYS A 272 9.86 2.30 15.06
N ALA A 273 9.75 1.59 16.18
CA ALA A 273 10.81 0.72 16.69
C ALA A 273 11.16 -0.43 15.73
N LEU A 274 10.16 -1.02 15.07
CA LEU A 274 10.37 -2.04 14.04
C LEU A 274 11.17 -1.48 12.86
N ILE A 275 10.76 -0.32 12.33
CA ILE A 275 11.41 0.31 11.17
C ILE A 275 12.85 0.72 11.51
N ASP A 276 13.08 1.33 12.68
CA ASP A 276 14.42 1.73 13.12
C ASP A 276 15.34 0.51 13.34
N GLU A 277 14.83 -0.62 13.83
CA GLU A 277 15.61 -1.86 13.92
C GLU A 277 15.92 -2.43 12.53
N ALA A 278 15.05 -2.27 11.53
CA ALA A 278 15.37 -2.64 10.16
C ALA A 278 16.50 -1.76 9.60
N HIS A 279 16.44 -0.44 9.84
CA HIS A 279 17.47 0.53 9.44
C HIS A 279 18.83 0.28 10.08
N LYS A 280 18.86 -0.21 11.33
CA LYS A 280 20.10 -0.68 11.99
C LYS A 280 20.87 -1.72 11.17
N TYR A 281 20.16 -2.58 10.44
CA TYR A 281 20.75 -3.59 9.55
C TYR A 281 20.85 -3.13 8.09
N ASP A 282 20.69 -1.83 7.84
CA ASP A 282 20.66 -1.25 6.49
C ASP A 282 19.58 -1.93 5.62
N LEU A 283 18.40 -2.22 6.18
CA LEU A 283 17.26 -2.73 5.42
C LEU A 283 16.32 -1.59 5.04
N THR A 284 16.00 -1.47 3.75
CA THR A 284 14.94 -0.58 3.26
C THR A 284 13.59 -1.14 3.69
N VAL A 285 12.67 -0.34 4.21
CA VAL A 285 11.30 -0.75 4.55
C VAL A 285 10.31 0.02 3.69
N LEU A 286 9.58 -0.69 2.84
CA LEU A 286 8.53 -0.16 1.99
C LEU A 286 7.16 -0.44 2.61
N LEU A 287 6.29 0.56 2.60
CA LEU A 287 4.91 0.41 3.01
C LEU A 287 4.04 -0.05 1.83
N ASP A 288 3.10 -0.97 2.08
CA ASP A 288 2.02 -1.21 1.13
C ASP A 288 0.94 -0.12 1.25
N LEU A 289 0.84 0.71 0.21
CA LEU A 289 0.03 1.91 0.17
C LEU A 289 -1.23 1.68 -0.66
N VAL A 290 -2.37 1.56 0.02
CA VAL A 290 -3.67 1.30 -0.60
C VAL A 290 -4.39 2.62 -0.86
N HIS A 291 -4.08 3.25 -2.00
CA HIS A 291 -4.76 4.46 -2.47
C HIS A 291 -5.69 4.21 -3.66
N SER A 292 -5.84 2.95 -4.08
CA SER A 292 -6.73 2.55 -5.17
C SER A 292 -8.22 2.63 -4.81
N HIS A 293 -8.53 2.35 -3.54
CA HIS A 293 -9.89 2.34 -3.01
C HIS A 293 -9.90 2.49 -1.48
N SER A 294 -11.10 2.55 -0.90
CA SER A 294 -11.33 2.54 0.56
C SER A 294 -12.43 1.55 0.90
N CYS A 295 -12.40 1.01 2.12
CA CYS A 295 -13.50 0.20 2.65
C CYS A 295 -14.83 0.98 2.60
N LYS A 296 -15.93 0.28 2.27
CA LYS A 296 -17.27 0.86 2.26
C LYS A 296 -17.89 1.07 3.65
N ASN A 297 -17.22 0.65 4.72
CA ASN A 297 -17.69 0.80 6.09
C ASN A 297 -17.95 2.29 6.40
N ILE A 298 -19.15 2.60 6.88
CA ILE A 298 -19.62 3.95 7.19
C ILE A 298 -19.36 4.32 8.66
N GLU A 299 -19.30 3.33 9.56
CA GLU A 299 -19.15 3.56 11.00
C GLU A 299 -17.69 3.79 11.38
N ASP A 300 -16.78 3.00 10.80
CA ASP A 300 -15.34 3.01 11.11
C ASP A 300 -14.48 3.61 9.99
N GLY A 301 -15.03 3.72 8.78
CA GLY A 301 -14.33 4.23 7.60
C GLY A 301 -14.72 5.65 7.22
N ILE A 302 -14.11 6.11 6.12
CA ILE A 302 -14.35 7.45 5.55
C ILE A 302 -15.52 7.49 4.55
N ASN A 303 -16.21 6.35 4.32
CA ASN A 303 -17.39 6.32 3.46
C ASN A 303 -18.56 7.07 4.11
N MET A 304 -19.23 7.91 3.33
CA MET A 304 -20.32 8.78 3.82
C MET A 304 -19.94 9.58 5.08
N PHE A 305 -18.68 10.03 5.15
CA PHE A 305 -18.12 10.75 6.28
C PHE A 305 -18.99 11.95 6.65
N ASP A 306 -19.26 12.86 5.70
CA ASP A 306 -20.08 14.06 5.90
C ASP A 306 -21.59 13.83 5.67
N GLY A 307 -22.00 12.57 5.54
CA GLY A 307 -23.37 12.18 5.19
C GLY A 307 -23.66 12.04 3.70
N THR A 308 -22.71 12.39 2.82
CA THR A 308 -22.87 12.28 1.36
C THR A 308 -22.02 11.14 0.77
N SER A 309 -22.44 10.57 -0.37
CA SER A 309 -21.66 9.56 -1.08
C SER A 309 -20.39 10.09 -1.75
N SER A 310 -20.25 11.42 -1.89
CA SER A 310 -19.27 12.06 -2.75
C SER A 310 -18.21 12.91 -2.02
N CYS A 311 -18.07 12.76 -0.69
CA CYS A 311 -17.08 13.51 0.09
C CYS A 311 -15.65 13.20 -0.38
N PHE A 312 -15.11 12.03 -0.06
CA PHE A 312 -13.79 11.60 -0.53
C PHE A 312 -13.83 10.88 -1.89
N PHE A 313 -15.02 10.50 -2.34
CA PHE A 313 -15.22 9.54 -3.41
C PHE A 313 -15.98 10.15 -4.59
N HIS A 314 -15.90 9.50 -5.74
CA HIS A 314 -16.87 9.79 -6.79
C HIS A 314 -18.29 9.40 -6.32
N ASP A 315 -19.30 10.09 -6.84
CA ASP A 315 -20.68 9.70 -6.63
C ASP A 315 -21.08 8.57 -7.61
N SER A 316 -22.23 7.94 -7.36
CA SER A 316 -22.87 6.95 -8.24
C SER A 316 -21.96 5.75 -8.59
N ALA A 317 -22.09 5.19 -9.79
CA ALA A 317 -21.37 3.99 -10.22
C ALA A 317 -19.84 4.20 -10.28
N ARG A 318 -19.36 5.39 -10.66
CA ARG A 318 -17.91 5.69 -10.71
C ARG A 318 -17.25 5.61 -9.32
N GLY A 319 -18.03 5.84 -8.26
CA GLY A 319 -17.55 5.78 -6.89
C GLY A 319 -17.47 4.40 -6.27
N TYR A 320 -17.78 3.33 -7.00
CA TYR A 320 -17.92 2.00 -6.42
C TYR A 320 -17.20 0.93 -7.25
N HIS A 321 -16.33 0.17 -6.58
CA HIS A 321 -15.62 -0.95 -7.18
C HIS A 321 -16.41 -2.24 -6.93
N THR A 322 -17.12 -2.73 -7.95
CA THR A 322 -18.07 -3.84 -7.81
C THR A 322 -17.44 -5.15 -7.35
N LEU A 323 -16.25 -5.50 -7.85
CA LEU A 323 -15.56 -6.75 -7.49
C LEU A 323 -15.01 -6.74 -6.06
N TRP A 324 -14.60 -5.58 -5.57
CA TRP A 324 -13.96 -5.42 -4.26
C TRP A 324 -14.94 -4.90 -3.20
N ASP A 325 -16.18 -4.60 -3.60
CA ASP A 325 -17.22 -4.07 -2.74
C ASP A 325 -16.76 -2.83 -1.94
N SER A 326 -16.09 -1.91 -2.63
CA SER A 326 -15.34 -0.79 -2.04
C SER A 326 -15.62 0.55 -2.72
N ARG A 327 -15.02 1.64 -2.22
CA ARG A 327 -15.24 3.03 -2.70
C ARG A 327 -14.03 3.58 -3.45
N CYS A 328 -14.27 4.26 -4.58
CA CYS A 328 -13.24 4.82 -5.46
C CYS A 328 -13.08 6.33 -5.26
N PHE A 329 -11.84 6.78 -5.00
CA PHE A 329 -11.53 8.18 -4.70
C PHE A 329 -11.83 9.12 -5.88
N ASN A 330 -12.20 10.36 -5.56
CA ASN A 330 -12.20 11.45 -6.52
C ASN A 330 -10.84 12.17 -6.47
N TYR A 331 -9.85 11.65 -7.19
CA TYR A 331 -8.45 12.07 -7.09
C TYR A 331 -8.20 13.56 -7.42
N MET A 332 -9.09 14.19 -8.17
CA MET A 332 -8.96 15.59 -8.61
C MET A 332 -9.66 16.58 -7.68
N GLU A 333 -10.40 16.10 -6.68
CA GLU A 333 -10.92 16.96 -5.63
C GLU A 333 -9.77 17.45 -4.73
N ARG A 334 -9.69 18.76 -4.47
CA ARG A 334 -8.50 19.38 -3.86
C ARG A 334 -8.20 18.81 -2.49
N GLU A 335 -9.22 18.62 -1.66
CA GLU A 335 -9.05 18.10 -0.30
C GLU A 335 -8.82 16.58 -0.28
N VAL A 336 -9.28 15.83 -1.29
CA VAL A 336 -8.93 14.41 -1.46
C VAL A 336 -7.46 14.28 -1.85
N MET A 337 -6.99 15.11 -2.79
CA MET A 337 -5.58 15.20 -3.14
C MET A 337 -4.72 15.61 -1.93
N ARG A 338 -5.18 16.58 -1.13
CA ARG A 338 -4.51 16.98 0.11
C ARG A 338 -4.40 15.82 1.08
N PHE A 339 -5.50 15.09 1.29
CA PHE A 339 -5.56 13.91 2.16
C PHE A 339 -4.56 12.83 1.72
N LEU A 340 -4.62 12.40 0.47
CA LEU A 340 -3.79 11.29 -0.04
C LEU A 340 -2.30 11.66 -0.17
N LEU A 341 -1.97 12.86 -0.65
CA LEU A 341 -0.57 13.29 -0.74
C LEU A 341 0.03 13.58 0.65
N SER A 342 -0.79 14.05 1.60
CA SER A 342 -0.34 14.17 3.00
C SER A 342 -0.16 12.81 3.65
N ASN A 343 -0.92 11.80 3.23
CA ASN A 343 -0.74 10.43 3.73
C ASN A 343 0.61 9.85 3.31
N ILE A 344 1.00 10.04 2.04
CA ILE A 344 2.35 9.70 1.56
C ILE A 344 3.42 10.36 2.43
N ARG A 345 3.33 11.68 2.61
CA ARG A 345 4.31 12.40 3.43
C ARG A 345 4.31 11.93 4.89
N TYR A 346 3.15 11.66 5.47
CA TYR A 346 3.03 11.21 6.86
C TYR A 346 3.79 9.89 7.09
N TRP A 347 3.65 8.91 6.20
CA TRP A 347 4.36 7.65 6.34
C TRP A 347 5.88 7.79 6.13
N LEU A 348 6.33 8.63 5.19
CA LEU A 348 7.75 8.92 4.99
C LEU A 348 8.37 9.75 6.13
N GLU A 349 7.65 10.75 6.64
CA GLU A 349 8.17 11.69 7.62
C GLU A 349 8.08 11.13 9.05
N GLU A 350 6.95 10.54 9.42
CA GLU A 350 6.64 10.20 10.82
C GLU A 350 7.06 8.78 11.21
N PHE A 351 7.05 7.85 10.25
CA PHE A 351 7.47 6.47 10.45
C PHE A 351 8.80 6.13 9.77
N LYS A 352 9.34 7.04 8.95
CA LYS A 352 10.59 6.83 8.21
C LYS A 352 10.56 5.62 7.28
N PHE A 353 9.40 5.30 6.70
CA PHE A 353 9.37 4.37 5.57
C PHE A 353 10.27 4.90 4.44
N ASP A 354 10.88 3.99 3.69
CA ASP A 354 11.83 4.29 2.62
C ASP A 354 11.16 4.30 1.23
N GLY A 355 9.83 4.26 1.22
CA GLY A 355 9.05 4.22 0.00
C GLY A 355 7.81 3.34 0.12
N PHE A 356 7.26 2.99 -1.04
CA PHE A 356 5.95 2.35 -1.14
C PHE A 356 5.87 1.32 -2.25
N ARG A 357 5.03 0.31 -2.04
CA ARG A 357 4.28 -0.32 -3.13
C ARG A 357 2.90 0.34 -3.19
N PHE A 358 2.49 0.80 -4.35
CA PHE A 358 1.12 1.25 -4.59
C PHE A 358 0.31 0.04 -5.04
N ASP A 359 -0.63 -0.38 -4.20
CA ASP A 359 -1.54 -1.48 -4.49
C ASP A 359 -2.63 -1.08 -5.50
N GLY A 360 -3.04 -2.03 -6.33
CA GLY A 360 -4.21 -1.88 -7.19
C GLY A 360 -4.09 -0.79 -8.26
N VAL A 361 -2.88 -0.50 -8.75
CA VAL A 361 -2.65 0.56 -9.76
C VAL A 361 -3.43 0.28 -11.04
N SER A 362 -3.59 -0.98 -11.47
CA SER A 362 -4.47 -1.30 -12.60
C SER A 362 -5.91 -0.88 -12.37
N SER A 363 -6.43 -1.04 -11.15
CA SER A 363 -7.80 -0.60 -10.80
C SER A 363 -7.93 0.92 -10.88
N MET A 364 -6.86 1.65 -10.56
CA MET A 364 -6.80 3.11 -10.70
C MET A 364 -6.77 3.55 -12.16
N LEU A 365 -5.93 2.91 -12.99
CA LEU A 365 -5.62 3.37 -14.34
C LEU A 365 -6.77 3.23 -15.34
N TYR A 366 -7.75 2.36 -15.07
CA TYR A 366 -8.84 2.09 -16.01
C TYR A 366 -10.19 2.28 -15.34
N HIS A 367 -11.13 2.92 -16.04
CA HIS A 367 -12.51 3.05 -15.56
C HIS A 367 -13.23 1.70 -15.40
N SER A 368 -12.78 0.66 -16.10
CA SER A 368 -13.23 -0.73 -15.93
C SER A 368 -12.52 -1.47 -14.81
N HIS A 369 -11.52 -0.83 -14.17
CA HIS A 369 -10.63 -1.41 -13.18
C HIS A 369 -9.81 -2.62 -13.67
N GLY A 370 -9.71 -2.81 -14.99
CA GLY A 370 -9.13 -4.01 -15.59
C GLY A 370 -9.99 -5.27 -15.45
N ILE A 371 -11.21 -5.16 -14.90
CA ILE A 371 -12.11 -6.30 -14.70
C ILE A 371 -12.59 -6.81 -16.07
N ALA A 372 -12.45 -8.12 -16.26
CA ALA A 372 -12.83 -8.81 -17.50
C ALA A 372 -12.17 -8.23 -18.76
N HIS A 373 -11.01 -7.59 -18.62
CA HIS A 373 -10.23 -7.05 -19.72
C HIS A 373 -8.95 -7.88 -19.91
N SER A 374 -8.70 -8.32 -21.15
CA SER A 374 -7.43 -8.93 -21.52
C SER A 374 -6.61 -7.89 -22.27
N PHE A 375 -5.46 -7.52 -21.74
CA PHE A 375 -4.56 -6.58 -22.40
C PHE A 375 -3.73 -7.31 -23.45
N SER A 376 -3.86 -6.90 -24.71
CA SER A 376 -3.14 -7.49 -25.83
C SER A 376 -1.72 -6.94 -25.99
N GLY A 377 -1.46 -5.78 -25.38
CA GLY A 377 -0.25 -4.99 -25.61
C GLY A 377 -0.44 -3.93 -26.70
N THR A 378 -1.63 -3.80 -27.29
CA THR A 378 -1.94 -2.73 -28.24
C THR A 378 -2.10 -1.40 -27.51
N TYR A 379 -1.46 -0.34 -28.02
CA TYR A 379 -1.32 0.90 -27.25
C TYR A 379 -2.62 1.70 -27.11
N ASP A 380 -3.59 1.47 -28.00
CA ASP A 380 -4.94 2.05 -27.89
C ASP A 380 -5.64 1.68 -26.56
N GLU A 381 -5.30 0.53 -25.98
CA GLU A 381 -5.83 0.07 -24.69
C GLU A 381 -5.33 0.93 -23.51
N TYR A 382 -4.17 1.60 -23.66
CA TYR A 382 -3.48 2.35 -22.60
C TYR A 382 -3.62 3.88 -22.72
N PHE A 383 -3.90 4.35 -23.94
CA PHE A 383 -3.97 5.78 -24.27
C PHE A 383 -5.34 6.20 -24.83
N GLY A 384 -6.35 5.33 -24.73
CA GLY A 384 -7.73 5.59 -25.13
C GLY A 384 -8.61 6.14 -24.00
N LEU A 385 -9.91 6.26 -24.30
CA LEU A 385 -10.93 6.79 -23.37
C LEU A 385 -11.23 5.88 -22.17
N ALA A 386 -10.76 4.63 -22.19
CA ALA A 386 -10.92 3.70 -21.08
C ALA A 386 -9.97 4.01 -19.91
N THR A 387 -8.87 4.73 -20.18
CA THR A 387 -7.87 5.10 -19.19
C THR A 387 -8.36 6.27 -18.34
N ASP A 388 -8.36 6.10 -17.03
CA ASP A 388 -8.66 7.18 -16.09
C ASP A 388 -7.44 8.11 -15.98
N THR A 389 -7.52 9.28 -16.61
CA THR A 389 -6.40 10.23 -16.57
C THR A 389 -6.33 11.01 -15.27
N ASP A 390 -7.43 11.10 -14.53
CA ASP A 390 -7.46 11.75 -13.22
C ASP A 390 -6.57 10.98 -12.23
N SER A 391 -6.70 9.65 -12.22
CA SER A 391 -5.87 8.78 -11.40
C SER A 391 -4.41 8.77 -11.86
N PHE A 392 -4.13 8.74 -13.18
CA PHE A 392 -2.77 8.84 -13.71
C PHE A 392 -2.08 10.14 -13.28
N ASN A 393 -2.78 11.27 -13.34
CA ASN A 393 -2.26 12.54 -12.89
C ASN A 393 -2.01 12.59 -11.37
N TYR A 394 -2.86 11.94 -10.57
CA TYR A 394 -2.60 11.75 -9.15
C TYR A 394 -1.35 10.90 -8.89
N LEU A 395 -1.15 9.81 -9.63
CA LEU A 395 0.06 8.98 -9.52
C LEU A 395 1.33 9.76 -9.88
N GLN A 396 1.27 10.64 -10.90
CA GLN A 396 2.35 11.57 -11.21
C GLN A 396 2.66 12.52 -10.03
N LEU A 397 1.63 13.06 -9.38
CA LEU A 397 1.79 13.92 -8.21
C LEU A 397 2.35 13.16 -7.01
N ALA A 398 1.86 11.95 -6.76
CA ALA A 398 2.33 11.08 -5.69
C ALA A 398 3.83 10.79 -5.85
N ASN A 399 4.26 10.35 -7.03
CA ASN A 399 5.68 10.13 -7.32
C ASN A 399 6.51 11.42 -7.27
N TYR A 400 5.95 12.54 -7.73
CA TYR A 400 6.61 13.85 -7.63
C TYR A 400 6.87 14.24 -6.16
N VAL A 401 5.88 14.07 -5.28
CA VAL A 401 6.00 14.33 -3.84
C VAL A 401 7.07 13.43 -3.23
N SER A 402 6.99 12.12 -3.44
CA SER A 402 7.95 11.16 -2.90
C SER A 402 9.38 11.50 -3.34
N GLN A 403 9.61 11.74 -4.64
CA GLN A 403 10.96 11.97 -5.17
C GLN A 403 11.52 13.36 -4.86
N THR A 404 10.66 14.39 -4.77
CA THR A 404 11.12 15.77 -4.54
C THR A 404 11.42 16.01 -3.07
N LEU A 405 10.57 15.51 -2.17
CA LEU A 405 10.73 15.70 -0.73
C LEU A 405 11.61 14.62 -0.09
N PHE A 406 11.61 13.41 -0.65
CA PHE A 406 12.35 12.25 -0.14
C PHE A 406 13.10 11.54 -1.29
N PRO A 407 14.22 12.10 -1.81
CA PRO A 407 14.90 11.57 -3.00
C PRO A 407 15.35 10.11 -2.91
N GLU A 408 15.55 9.60 -1.69
CA GLU A 408 15.92 8.20 -1.45
C GLU A 408 14.71 7.24 -1.53
N SER A 409 13.48 7.78 -1.62
CA SER A 409 12.24 7.00 -1.68
C SER A 409 12.19 6.12 -2.94
N ILE A 410 11.68 4.91 -2.75
CA ILE A 410 11.42 3.95 -3.83
C ILE A 410 9.90 3.80 -4.00
N THR A 411 9.40 3.84 -5.23
CA THR A 411 7.99 3.54 -5.51
C THR A 411 7.83 2.37 -6.48
N ILE A 412 7.00 1.40 -6.10
CA ILE A 412 6.69 0.20 -6.87
C ILE A 412 5.20 0.22 -7.23
N ALA A 413 4.86 -0.01 -8.50
CA ALA A 413 3.48 -0.15 -8.93
C ALA A 413 3.05 -1.62 -8.99
N GLU A 414 1.97 -1.96 -8.29
CA GLU A 414 1.24 -3.22 -8.50
C GLU A 414 0.24 -3.05 -9.65
N GLU A 415 0.71 -3.41 -10.85
CA GLU A 415 0.02 -3.11 -12.09
C GLU A 415 0.15 -4.28 -13.06
N VAL A 416 -0.97 -4.91 -13.43
CA VAL A 416 -1.03 -6.11 -14.25
C VAL A 416 -1.03 -5.80 -15.75
N SER A 417 -1.62 -4.68 -16.19
CA SER A 417 -1.94 -4.44 -17.61
C SER A 417 -0.72 -4.29 -18.52
N GLY A 418 0.41 -3.80 -18.00
CA GLY A 418 1.59 -3.54 -18.83
C GLY A 418 1.65 -2.13 -19.39
N MET A 419 0.96 -1.16 -18.76
CA MET A 419 0.85 0.21 -19.26
C MET A 419 2.24 0.82 -19.56
N PRO A 420 2.52 1.21 -20.81
CA PRO A 420 3.76 1.90 -21.16
C PRO A 420 3.92 3.20 -20.38
N THR A 421 5.16 3.58 -20.07
CA THR A 421 5.53 4.86 -19.41
C THR A 421 5.23 4.94 -17.92
N LEU A 422 4.68 3.88 -17.32
CA LEU A 422 4.37 3.85 -15.89
C LEU A 422 5.64 4.01 -15.03
N CYS A 423 6.72 3.29 -15.39
CA CYS A 423 8.00 3.35 -14.69
C CYS A 423 9.03 4.22 -15.43
N ARG A 424 8.55 5.26 -16.14
CA ARG A 424 9.39 6.27 -16.80
C ARG A 424 9.37 7.59 -16.03
N PRO A 425 10.46 8.38 -16.08
CA PRO A 425 10.54 9.65 -15.37
C PRO A 425 9.41 10.63 -15.71
N LEU A 426 9.01 11.45 -14.73
CA LEU A 426 8.02 12.51 -14.93
C LEU A 426 8.41 13.49 -16.05
N SER A 427 9.71 13.77 -16.21
CA SER A 427 10.24 14.64 -17.27
C SER A 427 10.05 14.09 -18.69
N GLU A 428 9.79 12.79 -18.82
CA GLU A 428 9.43 12.13 -20.09
C GLU A 428 7.91 12.05 -20.31
N GLY A 429 7.11 12.51 -19.35
CA GLY A 429 5.65 12.37 -19.36
C GLY A 429 5.15 11.05 -18.76
N GLY A 430 6.04 10.24 -18.17
CA GLY A 430 5.68 9.00 -17.47
C GLY A 430 5.01 9.23 -16.11
N ALA A 431 4.61 8.15 -15.44
CA ALA A 431 3.98 8.24 -14.11
C ALA A 431 5.01 8.40 -12.97
N GLY A 432 6.28 8.06 -13.21
CA GLY A 432 7.38 8.28 -12.27
C GLY A 432 7.66 7.14 -11.30
N PHE A 433 7.07 5.95 -11.46
CA PHE A 433 7.43 4.80 -10.61
C PHE A 433 8.87 4.31 -10.87
N ASP A 434 9.52 3.79 -9.84
CA ASP A 434 10.85 3.18 -9.98
C ASP A 434 10.78 1.75 -10.54
N TYR A 435 9.77 0.98 -10.10
CA TYR A 435 9.55 -0.40 -10.53
C TYR A 435 8.07 -0.71 -10.71
N ARG A 436 7.77 -1.80 -11.43
CA ARG A 436 6.46 -2.48 -11.41
C ARG A 436 6.61 -3.96 -11.08
N LEU A 437 5.55 -4.59 -10.59
CA LEU A 437 5.53 -6.03 -10.35
C LEU A 437 5.41 -6.83 -11.66
N ALA A 438 6.18 -7.91 -11.82
CA ALA A 438 6.12 -8.83 -12.96
C ALA A 438 5.04 -9.90 -12.75
N MET A 439 3.78 -9.46 -12.69
CA MET A 439 2.66 -10.28 -12.21
C MET A 439 2.30 -11.49 -13.10
N ALA A 440 2.73 -11.52 -14.36
CA ALA A 440 2.49 -12.66 -15.26
C ALA A 440 3.38 -13.89 -14.96
N ILE A 441 4.45 -13.72 -14.17
CA ILE A 441 5.42 -14.80 -13.92
C ILE A 441 4.85 -15.87 -12.96
N PRO A 442 4.23 -15.55 -11.82
CA PRO A 442 3.55 -16.57 -11.00
C PRO A 442 2.54 -17.40 -11.79
N ASP A 443 1.74 -16.74 -12.64
CA ASP A 443 0.71 -17.42 -13.44
C ASP A 443 1.27 -18.51 -14.33
N VAL A 444 2.44 -18.30 -14.96
CA VAL A 444 3.05 -19.34 -15.80
C VAL A 444 3.48 -20.54 -14.97
N TRP A 445 4.03 -20.33 -13.77
CA TRP A 445 4.44 -21.42 -12.89
C TRP A 445 3.25 -22.22 -12.38
N ILE A 446 2.21 -21.54 -11.89
CA ILE A 446 0.98 -22.18 -11.42
C ILE A 446 0.32 -22.96 -12.55
N LYS A 447 0.21 -22.38 -13.75
CA LYS A 447 -0.35 -23.07 -14.92
C LYS A 447 0.44 -24.32 -15.30
N LEU A 448 1.77 -24.24 -15.31
CA LEU A 448 2.61 -25.40 -15.61
C LEU A 448 2.46 -26.51 -14.58
N LEU A 449 2.47 -26.17 -13.29
CA LEU A 449 2.34 -27.13 -12.19
C LEU A 449 0.95 -27.76 -12.12
N LYS A 450 -0.10 -27.00 -12.46
CA LYS A 450 -1.50 -27.44 -12.38
C LYS A 450 -1.96 -28.22 -13.61
N GLU A 451 -1.52 -27.83 -14.80
CA GLU A 451 -2.13 -28.28 -16.06
C GLU A 451 -1.21 -29.13 -16.94
N LYS A 452 0.10 -29.19 -16.66
CA LYS A 452 1.09 -29.82 -17.55
C LYS A 452 1.96 -30.83 -16.80
N ARG A 453 2.29 -31.92 -17.47
CA ARG A 453 3.36 -32.83 -17.04
C ARG A 453 4.71 -32.20 -17.38
N ASP A 454 5.75 -32.57 -16.65
CA ASP A 454 7.10 -32.00 -16.81
C ASP A 454 7.62 -32.13 -18.25
N GLU A 455 7.38 -33.27 -18.91
CA GLU A 455 7.79 -33.50 -20.31
C GLU A 455 7.08 -32.58 -21.33
N ASP A 456 5.96 -31.98 -20.95
CA ASP A 456 5.19 -31.05 -21.78
C ASP A 456 5.57 -29.58 -21.51
N TRP A 457 6.55 -29.31 -20.64
CA TRP A 457 7.00 -27.96 -20.34
C TRP A 457 7.81 -27.37 -21.48
N HIS A 458 7.27 -26.34 -22.12
CA HIS A 458 7.91 -25.68 -23.24
C HIS A 458 8.94 -24.63 -22.76
N MET A 459 10.24 -24.98 -22.79
CA MET A 459 11.31 -24.09 -22.30
C MET A 459 11.28 -22.71 -22.94
N GLY A 460 10.99 -22.63 -24.24
CA GLY A 460 10.88 -21.34 -24.94
C GLY A 460 9.75 -20.45 -24.40
N ASN A 461 8.66 -21.02 -23.88
CA ASN A 461 7.57 -20.25 -23.28
C ASN A 461 7.95 -19.74 -21.89
N ILE A 462 8.63 -20.57 -21.09
CA ILE A 462 9.17 -20.17 -19.78
C ILE A 462 10.15 -19.00 -19.97
N THR A 463 11.14 -19.16 -20.85
CA THR A 463 12.14 -18.10 -21.10
C THR A 463 11.49 -16.84 -21.66
N TRP A 464 10.54 -16.97 -22.59
CA TRP A 464 9.78 -15.83 -23.09
C TRP A 464 9.10 -15.11 -21.93
N THR A 465 8.38 -15.82 -21.05
CA THR A 465 7.58 -15.19 -19.98
C THR A 465 8.44 -14.46 -18.97
N LEU A 466 9.58 -15.05 -18.60
CA LEU A 466 10.52 -14.42 -17.67
C LEU A 466 11.20 -13.19 -18.29
N THR A 467 11.47 -13.21 -19.59
CA THR A 467 12.24 -12.14 -20.25
C THR A 467 11.39 -11.07 -20.94
N ASN A 468 10.10 -11.33 -21.20
CA ASN A 468 9.26 -10.39 -21.91
C ASN A 468 8.77 -9.27 -21.00
N ARG A 469 9.57 -8.22 -21.01
CA ARG A 469 9.30 -6.96 -20.33
C ARG A 469 9.84 -5.80 -21.15
N ARG A 470 9.44 -4.60 -20.77
CA ARG A 470 9.91 -3.36 -21.38
C ARG A 470 11.31 -3.09 -20.86
N SER A 471 12.33 -3.17 -21.71
CA SER A 471 13.75 -3.10 -21.30
C SER A 471 14.17 -1.80 -20.62
N SER A 472 13.35 -0.75 -20.71
CA SER A 472 13.60 0.56 -20.11
C SER A 472 12.77 0.85 -18.87
N GLU A 473 12.00 -0.11 -18.39
CA GLU A 473 11.18 -0.02 -17.19
C GLU A 473 11.53 -1.19 -16.28
N LYS A 474 11.88 -0.91 -15.03
CA LYS A 474 12.36 -1.95 -14.12
C LYS A 474 11.19 -2.77 -13.57
N ASN A 475 11.41 -4.07 -13.44
CA ASN A 475 10.45 -4.99 -12.86
C ASN A 475 10.98 -5.64 -11.58
N ILE A 476 10.09 -5.80 -10.60
CA ILE A 476 10.30 -6.73 -9.49
C ILE A 476 9.70 -8.08 -9.89
N THR A 477 10.53 -9.12 -9.88
CA THR A 477 10.14 -10.48 -10.21
C THR A 477 9.99 -11.35 -8.97
N TYR A 478 9.07 -12.30 -9.03
CA TYR A 478 8.79 -13.26 -7.96
C TYR A 478 8.16 -14.51 -8.57
N ALA A 479 8.41 -15.67 -7.96
CA ALA A 479 7.88 -16.94 -8.45
C ALA A 479 6.43 -17.19 -7.99
N GLU A 480 6.07 -16.65 -6.83
CA GLU A 480 4.77 -16.75 -6.17
C GLU A 480 4.65 -15.59 -5.17
N SER A 481 3.44 -15.07 -4.96
CA SER A 481 3.15 -13.98 -4.01
C SER A 481 2.26 -14.43 -2.86
N HIS A 482 1.86 -13.46 -2.03
CA HIS A 482 0.82 -13.65 -1.02
C HIS A 482 -0.52 -14.13 -1.60
N ASP A 483 -0.87 -13.80 -2.84
CA ASP A 483 -2.12 -14.26 -3.49
C ASP A 483 -2.17 -15.78 -3.60
N GLN A 484 -1.10 -16.41 -4.09
CA GLN A 484 -1.03 -17.88 -4.22
C GLN A 484 -0.92 -18.58 -2.86
N ALA A 485 -0.53 -17.85 -1.81
CA ALA A 485 -0.50 -18.38 -0.46
C ALA A 485 -1.89 -18.40 0.20
N LEU A 486 -2.83 -17.57 -0.25
CA LEU A 486 -4.18 -17.48 0.32
C LEU A 486 -5.05 -18.71 -0.01
N VAL A 487 -6.03 -18.97 0.86
CA VAL A 487 -7.02 -20.03 0.67
C VAL A 487 -7.76 -19.85 -0.66
N GLY A 488 -7.76 -20.91 -1.49
CA GLY A 488 -8.35 -20.88 -2.82
C GLY A 488 -7.33 -21.10 -3.94
N ASP A 489 -6.04 -20.94 -3.65
CA ASP A 489 -4.94 -21.40 -4.48
C ASP A 489 -3.95 -22.26 -3.67
N LYS A 490 -2.88 -22.72 -4.30
CA LYS A 490 -1.80 -23.50 -3.68
C LYS A 490 -0.46 -22.81 -3.95
N ALA A 491 0.36 -22.68 -2.90
CA ALA A 491 1.76 -22.30 -3.04
C ALA A 491 2.52 -23.34 -3.90
N ILE A 492 3.65 -22.93 -4.49
CA ILE A 492 4.50 -23.81 -5.32
C ILE A 492 4.93 -25.04 -4.52
N SER A 493 5.28 -24.88 -3.25
CA SER A 493 5.59 -26.00 -2.35
C SER A 493 4.44 -27.02 -2.30
N HIS A 494 3.21 -26.55 -2.14
CA HIS A 494 2.04 -27.40 -2.03
C HIS A 494 1.68 -28.08 -3.37
N TRP A 495 1.88 -27.41 -4.51
CA TRP A 495 1.78 -28.05 -5.83
C TRP A 495 2.82 -29.15 -6.06
N LEU A 496 4.03 -28.98 -5.50
CA LEU A 496 5.16 -29.89 -5.73
C LEU A 496 5.19 -31.09 -4.79
N PHE A 497 4.82 -30.89 -3.51
CA PHE A 497 4.92 -31.91 -2.47
C PHE A 497 3.58 -32.59 -2.14
N ASP A 498 2.47 -31.88 -2.33
CA ASP A 498 1.12 -32.28 -1.93
C ASP A 498 1.07 -32.86 -0.51
N ASP A 499 0.45 -34.03 -0.30
CA ASP A 499 0.31 -34.67 1.02
C ASP A 499 1.63 -35.22 1.60
N GLN A 500 2.65 -35.44 0.78
CA GLN A 500 3.94 -35.97 1.24
C GLN A 500 4.71 -34.98 2.10
N VAL A 501 4.34 -33.70 2.08
CA VAL A 501 4.92 -32.67 2.94
C VAL A 501 4.78 -33.00 4.44
N TYR A 502 3.74 -33.77 4.82
CA TYR A 502 3.47 -34.13 6.22
C TYR A 502 4.19 -35.39 6.69
N THR A 503 4.66 -36.24 5.78
CA THR A 503 5.19 -37.58 6.09
C THR A 503 6.63 -37.79 5.64
N HIS A 504 7.06 -37.10 4.58
CA HIS A 504 8.35 -37.32 3.94
C HIS A 504 9.25 -36.07 3.95
N MET A 505 9.01 -35.13 4.85
CA MET A 505 9.92 -33.98 5.08
C MET A 505 10.94 -34.23 6.19
N SER A 506 10.87 -35.34 6.93
CA SER A 506 11.92 -35.70 7.89
C SER A 506 13.15 -36.28 7.18
N VAL A 507 14.36 -35.85 7.51
CA VAL A 507 15.60 -36.41 6.93
C VAL A 507 15.76 -37.92 7.15
N PHE A 508 15.04 -38.50 8.12
CA PHE A 508 15.05 -39.93 8.43
C PHE A 508 14.01 -40.74 7.64
N SER A 509 13.01 -40.10 7.07
CA SER A 509 12.05 -40.80 6.21
C SER A 509 12.68 -41.10 4.85
N GLU A 510 12.08 -42.03 4.10
CA GLU A 510 12.41 -42.23 2.70
C GLU A 510 12.31 -40.90 1.94
N ARG A 511 13.24 -40.67 1.01
CA ARG A 511 13.20 -39.52 0.09
C ARG A 511 12.59 -40.00 -1.22
N THR A 512 11.27 -39.94 -1.29
CA THR A 512 10.49 -40.40 -2.45
C THR A 512 10.84 -39.58 -3.69
N ASN A 513 10.49 -40.10 -4.87
CA ASN A 513 10.65 -39.36 -6.13
C ASN A 513 9.87 -38.03 -6.14
N VAL A 514 8.75 -37.95 -5.42
CA VAL A 514 7.95 -36.70 -5.30
C VAL A 514 8.72 -35.66 -4.49
N ILE A 515 9.28 -36.02 -3.33
CA ILE A 515 10.09 -35.10 -2.51
C ILE A 515 11.38 -34.71 -3.23
N GLU A 516 12.07 -35.65 -3.87
CA GLU A 516 13.25 -35.37 -4.69
C GLU A 516 12.94 -34.33 -5.78
N ARG A 517 11.90 -34.59 -6.58
CA ARG A 517 11.44 -33.70 -7.65
C ARG A 517 11.03 -32.34 -7.10
N GLY A 518 10.21 -32.29 -6.05
CA GLY A 518 9.69 -31.05 -5.51
C GLY A 518 10.80 -30.16 -4.94
N LEU A 519 11.78 -30.74 -4.23
CA LEU A 519 12.91 -29.97 -3.72
C LEU A 519 13.76 -29.41 -4.86
N ALA A 520 13.96 -30.16 -5.93
CA ALA A 520 14.70 -29.69 -7.10
C ALA A 520 13.95 -28.58 -7.84
N LEU A 521 12.67 -28.79 -8.17
CA LEU A 521 11.87 -27.84 -8.94
C LEU A 521 11.61 -26.55 -8.18
N HIS A 522 11.35 -26.58 -6.86
CA HIS A 522 11.20 -25.37 -6.05
C HIS A 522 12.43 -24.46 -6.19
N LYS A 523 13.63 -25.04 -6.03
CA LYS A 523 14.90 -24.33 -6.19
C LYS A 523 15.12 -23.80 -7.61
N MET A 524 14.82 -24.61 -8.63
CA MET A 524 15.01 -24.25 -10.04
C MET A 524 14.06 -23.14 -10.49
N ILE A 525 12.77 -23.24 -10.14
CA ILE A 525 11.75 -22.23 -10.46
C ILE A 525 12.16 -20.87 -9.89
N ARG A 526 12.57 -20.84 -8.61
CA ARG A 526 13.02 -19.62 -7.95
C ARG A 526 14.29 -19.06 -8.59
N LEU A 527 15.30 -19.89 -8.84
CA LEU A 527 16.55 -19.44 -9.48
C LEU A 527 16.31 -18.89 -10.90
N LEU A 528 15.52 -19.59 -11.73
CA LEU A 528 15.21 -19.12 -13.08
C LEU A 528 14.47 -17.79 -13.04
N THR A 529 13.50 -17.66 -12.13
CA THR A 529 12.74 -16.42 -11.97
C THR A 529 13.64 -15.28 -11.51
N TYR A 530 14.48 -15.51 -10.52
CA TYR A 530 15.42 -14.52 -9.97
C TYR A 530 16.49 -14.10 -11.00
N GLY A 531 16.98 -15.06 -11.80
CA GLY A 531 18.03 -14.79 -12.79
C GLY A 531 17.53 -14.11 -14.07
N LEU A 532 16.29 -14.35 -14.49
CA LEU A 532 15.79 -13.90 -15.80
C LEU A 532 14.65 -12.87 -15.73
N GLY A 533 13.91 -12.83 -14.62
CA GLY A 533 12.59 -12.20 -14.53
C GLY A 533 12.56 -10.67 -14.48
N GLY A 534 13.62 -10.02 -13.97
CA GLY A 534 13.61 -8.58 -13.76
C GLY A 534 14.83 -8.02 -13.04
N GLU A 535 14.69 -6.78 -12.58
CA GLU A 535 15.74 -5.95 -11.98
C GLU A 535 15.61 -5.85 -10.44
N GLY A 536 14.65 -6.57 -9.87
CA GLY A 536 14.53 -6.83 -8.43
C GLY A 536 13.85 -8.16 -8.17
N TRP A 537 14.03 -8.70 -6.97
CA TRP A 537 13.49 -9.99 -6.52
C TRP A 537 12.56 -9.79 -5.33
N LEU A 538 11.45 -10.51 -5.30
CA LEU A 538 10.52 -10.52 -4.17
C LEU A 538 10.23 -11.96 -3.73
N ASN A 539 10.13 -12.14 -2.41
CA ASN A 539 9.67 -13.36 -1.77
C ASN A 539 8.69 -13.04 -0.66
N PHE A 540 7.54 -13.71 -0.65
CA PHE A 540 6.59 -13.66 0.46
C PHE A 540 7.00 -14.59 1.61
N GLU A 541 6.83 -14.13 2.85
CA GLU A 541 7.30 -14.81 4.05
C GLU A 541 6.85 -16.28 4.13
N GLY A 542 7.81 -17.19 4.28
CA GLY A 542 7.58 -18.64 4.30
C GLY A 542 7.91 -19.35 2.99
N ASN A 543 7.74 -18.68 1.84
CA ASN A 543 7.93 -19.32 0.53
C ASN A 543 9.42 -19.66 0.27
N GLU A 544 10.35 -18.96 0.92
CA GLU A 544 11.80 -19.19 0.84
C GLU A 544 12.21 -20.59 1.28
N PHE A 545 11.51 -21.16 2.26
CA PHE A 545 11.77 -22.51 2.75
C PHE A 545 10.68 -23.51 2.32
N GLY A 546 9.77 -23.11 1.43
CA GLY A 546 8.65 -23.93 0.98
C GLY A 546 7.69 -24.26 2.12
N HIS A 547 7.24 -23.23 2.86
CA HIS A 547 6.24 -23.36 3.92
C HIS A 547 5.06 -24.24 3.44
N PRO A 548 4.62 -25.22 4.25
CA PRO A 548 3.54 -26.12 3.87
C PRO A 548 2.17 -25.43 4.05
N GLU A 549 1.09 -26.18 3.76
CA GLU A 549 -0.29 -25.71 3.95
C GLU A 549 -0.62 -24.47 3.08
N TRP A 550 -1.55 -23.65 3.54
CA TRP A 550 -1.98 -22.40 2.94
C TRP A 550 -2.25 -21.39 4.05
N LEU A 551 -2.48 -20.14 3.66
CA LEU A 551 -2.81 -19.04 4.54
C LEU A 551 -4.33 -18.82 4.55
N ASP A 552 -4.96 -18.89 5.73
CA ASP A 552 -6.39 -18.63 5.87
C ASP A 552 -6.64 -17.80 7.13
N PHE A 553 -7.16 -16.59 6.94
CA PHE A 553 -7.42 -15.65 8.01
C PHE A 553 -8.69 -16.02 8.77
N PRO A 554 -8.80 -15.66 10.07
CA PRO A 554 -10.03 -15.81 10.83
C PRO A 554 -11.21 -15.16 10.14
N ARG A 555 -12.23 -15.97 9.84
CA ARG A 555 -13.50 -15.54 9.24
C ARG A 555 -14.62 -16.52 9.59
N ALA A 556 -15.87 -16.11 9.37
CA ALA A 556 -17.02 -16.97 9.62
C ALA A 556 -16.92 -18.35 8.95
N GLY A 557 -16.35 -18.42 7.74
CA GLY A 557 -16.18 -19.67 6.97
C GLY A 557 -15.23 -20.69 7.60
N ASN A 558 -14.31 -20.28 8.48
CA ASN A 558 -13.39 -21.19 9.19
C ASN A 558 -13.55 -21.10 10.72
N LYS A 559 -14.68 -20.57 11.20
CA LYS A 559 -15.00 -20.38 12.63
C LYS A 559 -13.97 -19.50 13.37
N ASP A 560 -13.54 -18.42 12.71
CA ASP A 560 -12.57 -17.46 13.24
C ASP A 560 -11.26 -18.11 13.69
N SER A 561 -10.80 -19.12 12.94
CA SER A 561 -9.58 -19.87 13.27
C SER A 561 -8.32 -19.10 12.90
N TYR A 562 -7.34 -19.12 13.79
CA TYR A 562 -5.99 -18.61 13.56
C TYR A 562 -4.99 -19.71 13.16
N LYS A 563 -5.45 -20.97 13.04
CA LYS A 563 -4.60 -22.14 12.77
C LYS A 563 -3.70 -21.96 11.54
N TYR A 564 -4.24 -21.34 10.50
CA TYR A 564 -3.54 -21.10 9.23
C TYR A 564 -3.21 -19.62 9.02
N ALA A 565 -3.38 -18.76 10.02
CA ALA A 565 -3.01 -17.34 9.97
C ALA A 565 -1.68 -17.14 10.68
N ARG A 566 -0.66 -17.93 10.30
CA ARG A 566 0.62 -18.03 11.00
C ARG A 566 1.74 -18.55 10.09
N ARG A 567 2.99 -18.44 10.55
CA ARG A 567 4.19 -18.96 9.88
C ARG A 567 4.98 -19.90 10.78
N LEU A 568 5.21 -21.11 10.27
CA LEU A 568 5.89 -22.20 10.98
C LEU A 568 7.41 -22.11 10.77
N PHE A 569 8.03 -21.00 11.17
CA PHE A 569 9.46 -20.74 10.94
C PHE A 569 10.37 -21.83 11.53
N TYR A 570 9.95 -22.49 12.62
CA TYR A 570 10.69 -23.60 13.23
C TYR A 570 10.93 -24.76 12.25
N LEU A 571 10.09 -24.95 11.22
CA LEU A 571 10.28 -26.00 10.23
C LEU A 571 11.61 -25.84 9.48
N SER A 572 12.01 -24.59 9.22
CA SER A 572 13.28 -24.26 8.56
C SER A 572 14.49 -24.32 9.49
N ASP A 573 14.26 -24.20 10.81
CA ASP A 573 15.30 -24.23 11.84
C ASP A 573 15.60 -25.67 12.33
N ASP A 574 14.66 -26.59 12.16
CA ASP A 574 14.80 -27.98 12.58
C ASP A 574 15.73 -28.76 11.64
N GLU A 575 16.91 -29.11 12.16
CA GLU A 575 17.92 -29.89 11.44
C GLU A 575 17.46 -31.31 11.06
N THR A 576 16.37 -31.81 11.64
CA THR A 576 15.77 -33.10 11.30
C THR A 576 14.76 -33.01 10.15
N LEU A 577 14.49 -31.81 9.62
CA LEU A 577 13.56 -31.59 8.51
C LEU A 577 14.27 -31.09 7.24
N ARG A 578 13.64 -31.33 6.08
CA ARG A 578 14.17 -31.01 4.75
C ARG A 578 13.92 -29.56 4.32
N TYR A 579 13.07 -28.80 5.01
CA TYR A 579 12.84 -27.37 4.72
C TYR A 579 14.13 -26.54 4.82
N LYS A 580 15.05 -26.94 5.70
CA LYS A 580 16.38 -26.31 5.84
C LYS A 580 17.17 -26.28 4.52
N TYR A 581 16.95 -27.25 3.61
CA TYR A 581 17.62 -27.28 2.32
C TYR A 581 17.10 -26.19 1.37
N LEU A 582 15.79 -25.92 1.39
CA LEU A 582 15.19 -24.83 0.62
C LEU A 582 15.59 -23.47 1.20
N ASN A 583 15.54 -23.35 2.54
CA ASN A 583 15.97 -22.16 3.24
C ASN A 583 17.45 -21.80 2.97
N ALA A 584 18.34 -22.80 3.01
CA ALA A 584 19.76 -22.63 2.71
C ALA A 584 20.00 -22.27 1.24
N TRP A 585 19.21 -22.83 0.32
CA TRP A 585 19.28 -22.49 -1.10
C TRP A 585 18.88 -21.03 -1.34
N ASP A 586 17.80 -20.56 -0.73
CA ASP A 586 17.35 -19.18 -0.84
C ASP A 586 18.43 -18.18 -0.36
N LYS A 587 19.02 -18.46 0.80
CA LYS A 587 20.17 -17.69 1.29
C LYS A 587 21.35 -17.70 0.31
N ALA A 588 21.65 -18.86 -0.26
CA ALA A 588 22.74 -18.99 -1.23
C ALA A 588 22.45 -18.17 -2.50
N MET A 589 21.21 -18.16 -3.01
CA MET A 589 20.82 -17.32 -4.15
C MET A 589 21.02 -15.84 -3.85
N ASN A 590 20.55 -15.35 -2.69
CA ASN A 590 20.71 -13.93 -2.31
C ASN A 590 22.17 -13.52 -2.12
N SER A 591 23.00 -14.44 -1.59
CA SER A 591 24.44 -14.22 -1.41
C SER A 591 25.16 -14.19 -2.77
N LEU A 592 24.79 -15.10 -3.67
CA LEU A 592 25.31 -15.16 -5.03
C LEU A 592 24.92 -13.90 -5.81
N GLU A 593 23.70 -13.38 -5.61
CA GLU A 593 23.27 -12.11 -6.22
C GLU A 593 24.12 -10.96 -5.72
N GLU A 594 24.46 -10.92 -4.42
CA GLU A 594 25.32 -9.88 -3.87
C GLU A 594 26.74 -9.90 -4.48
N GLU A 595 27.26 -11.10 -4.74
CA GLU A 595 28.58 -11.30 -5.34
C GLU A 595 28.61 -10.92 -6.83
N TYR A 596 27.62 -11.39 -7.62
CA TYR A 596 27.63 -11.29 -9.08
C TYR A 596 26.73 -10.20 -9.66
N LYS A 597 25.81 -9.64 -8.86
CA LYS A 597 24.99 -8.45 -9.14
C LYS A 597 24.14 -8.53 -10.41
N TRP A 598 23.62 -9.71 -10.76
CA TRP A 598 22.89 -9.90 -12.01
C TRP A 598 21.58 -9.11 -12.10
N LEU A 599 20.94 -8.74 -10.97
CA LEU A 599 19.74 -7.88 -10.99
C LEU A 599 20.01 -6.49 -11.61
N SER A 600 21.26 -6.04 -11.61
CA SER A 600 21.68 -4.77 -12.24
C SER A 600 22.37 -4.95 -13.59
N ALA A 601 22.49 -6.19 -14.07
CA ALA A 601 23.11 -6.45 -15.37
C ALA A 601 22.24 -5.86 -16.49
N LYS A 602 22.89 -5.17 -17.42
CA LYS A 602 22.24 -4.51 -18.57
C LYS A 602 22.23 -5.41 -19.79
#